data_AF-A0A9D9R3P0-F1
#
_entry.id   AF-A0A9D9R3P0-F1
#
_cell.length_a   1.000
_cell.length_b   1.000
_cell.length_c   1.000
_cell.angle_alpha   90.00
_cell.angle_beta   90.00
_cell.angle_gamma   90.00
#
_symmetry.space_group_name_H-M   'P 1'
#
loop_
_entity.id
_entity.type
_entity.pdbx_description
1 polymer ?
#
loop_
_entity_poly.entity_id
_entity_poly.type
_entity_poly.pdbx_seq_one_letter_code
_entity_poly.pdbx_strand_id
1 'polypeptide(L)'
;MRFFRTIHFLSLDVVLGTVSLHMMFYHALLHVWPSWEYDALLGISVFLIYGIDRQIDNISLGASDELHVFHAQNQRKLLSILLALGCVNIYLLYRVEMAMIRLGLVLILIVGGYWAAWTNGFFTWIWGIKEIFTSLIYSAGVLLPTYLAGGFHFVWGMALFLLALLNLCLFTWIDVGGNRRFLQLLIWASGAWLMLMCLSGFQLDVCVILLLVWGIHAGIYYFSPRKHMRPWAEWAFASPLIYILCNL
;
A
#
# COMPACT_ATOMS: atom_id res chain seq x y z
N MET A 1 -19.96 -10.16 -8.85
CA MET A 1 -19.87 -9.23 -7.69
C MET A 1 -19.44 -9.89 -6.37
N ARG A 2 -19.82 -11.16 -6.06
CA ARG A 2 -19.41 -11.82 -4.79
C ARG A 2 -17.90 -12.06 -4.66
N PHE A 3 -17.23 -12.47 -5.74
CA PHE A 3 -15.79 -12.76 -5.76
C PHE A 3 -14.91 -11.53 -5.48
N PHE A 4 -15.12 -10.42 -6.19
CA PHE A 4 -14.42 -9.14 -5.93
C PHE A 4 -14.63 -8.64 -4.50
N ARG A 5 -15.84 -8.84 -3.96
CA ARG A 5 -16.16 -8.48 -2.59
C ARG A 5 -15.38 -9.33 -1.58
N THR A 6 -15.21 -10.62 -1.83
CA THR A 6 -14.39 -11.51 -0.98
C THR A 6 -12.90 -11.18 -1.07
N ILE A 7 -12.38 -10.85 -2.26
CA ILE A 7 -10.99 -10.41 -2.45
C ILE A 7 -10.72 -9.15 -1.64
N HIS A 8 -11.60 -8.15 -1.75
CA HIS A 8 -11.50 -6.89 -1.01
C HIS A 8 -11.66 -7.12 0.51
N PHE A 9 -12.55 -8.01 0.92
CA PHE A 9 -12.73 -8.36 2.33
C PHE A 9 -11.53 -9.13 2.91
N LEU A 10 -10.78 -9.85 2.08
CA LEU A 10 -9.48 -10.42 2.48
C LEU A 10 -8.31 -9.45 2.25
N SER A 11 -8.53 -8.26 1.68
CA SER A 11 -7.45 -7.29 1.36
C SER A 11 -6.44 -7.80 0.33
N LEU A 12 -6.84 -8.75 -0.51
CA LEU A 12 -5.96 -9.35 -1.53
C LEU A 12 -5.66 -8.39 -2.69
N ASP A 13 -6.55 -7.43 -2.94
CA ASP A 13 -6.33 -6.31 -3.86
C ASP A 13 -5.14 -5.43 -3.44
N VAL A 14 -5.06 -5.08 -2.15
CA VAL A 14 -3.93 -4.33 -1.59
C VAL A 14 -2.63 -5.13 -1.71
N VAL A 15 -2.66 -6.42 -1.40
CA VAL A 15 -1.49 -7.31 -1.52
C VAL A 15 -1.02 -7.38 -2.98
N LEU A 16 -1.94 -7.64 -3.91
CA LEU A 16 -1.63 -7.75 -5.33
C LEU A 16 -1.05 -6.45 -5.87
N GLY A 17 -1.65 -5.30 -5.56
CA GLY A 17 -1.15 -4.00 -5.97
C GLY A 17 0.26 -3.74 -5.43
N THR A 18 0.50 -4.08 -4.17
CA THR A 18 1.80 -3.88 -3.52
C THR A 18 2.92 -4.72 -4.14
N VAL A 19 2.66 -6.01 -4.36
CA VAL A 19 3.62 -6.90 -5.02
C VAL A 19 3.86 -6.45 -6.47
N SER A 20 2.80 -6.06 -7.19
CA SER A 20 2.94 -5.60 -8.58
C SER A 20 3.76 -4.32 -8.69
N LEU A 21 3.56 -3.35 -7.80
CA LEU A 21 4.40 -2.15 -7.71
C LEU A 21 5.84 -2.51 -7.40
N HIS A 22 6.07 -3.38 -6.41
CA HIS A 22 7.40 -3.83 -6.05
C HIS A 22 8.13 -4.43 -7.26
N MET A 23 7.52 -5.40 -7.94
CA MET A 23 8.08 -6.03 -9.14
C MET A 23 8.37 -5.01 -10.25
N MET A 24 7.44 -4.09 -10.53
CA MET A 24 7.63 -3.04 -11.52
C MET A 24 8.80 -2.14 -11.16
N PHE A 25 8.89 -1.62 -9.93
CA PHE A 25 10.00 -0.77 -9.50
C PHE A 25 11.33 -1.51 -9.51
N TYR A 26 11.34 -2.76 -9.07
CA TYR A 26 12.54 -3.61 -9.08
C TYR A 26 13.06 -3.79 -10.51
N HIS A 27 12.19 -4.21 -11.43
CA HIS A 27 12.57 -4.39 -12.83
C HIS A 27 12.93 -3.08 -13.53
N ALA A 28 12.15 -2.02 -13.31
CA ALA A 28 12.41 -0.71 -13.91
C ALA A 28 13.77 -0.13 -13.51
N LEU A 29 14.19 -0.32 -12.25
CA LEU A 29 15.42 0.25 -11.73
C LEU A 29 16.65 -0.65 -11.91
N LEU A 30 16.47 -1.98 -11.89
CA LEU A 30 17.58 -2.94 -11.90
C LEU A 30 17.67 -3.75 -13.19
N HIS A 31 16.68 -3.64 -14.08
CA HIS A 31 16.58 -4.40 -15.34
C HIS A 31 16.63 -5.93 -15.15
N VAL A 32 16.25 -6.40 -13.96
CA VAL A 32 16.12 -7.81 -13.59
C VAL A 32 14.85 -8.01 -12.76
N TRP A 33 14.28 -9.20 -12.81
CA TRP A 33 13.12 -9.54 -11.98
C TRP A 33 13.56 -9.88 -10.54
N PRO A 34 12.77 -9.49 -9.51
CA PRO A 34 13.06 -9.89 -8.14
C PRO A 34 12.94 -11.40 -7.99
N SER A 35 13.63 -11.95 -7.00
CA SER A 35 13.40 -13.34 -6.63
C SER A 35 12.02 -13.47 -5.99
N TRP A 36 11.32 -14.56 -6.32
CA TRP A 36 9.94 -14.78 -5.86
C TRP A 36 9.85 -14.83 -4.33
N GLU A 37 10.94 -15.13 -3.62
CA GLU A 37 11.01 -15.06 -2.16
C GLU A 37 10.74 -13.64 -1.65
N TYR A 38 11.24 -12.60 -2.32
CA TYR A 38 10.97 -11.20 -1.95
C TYR A 38 9.49 -10.83 -2.16
N ASP A 39 8.92 -11.23 -3.30
CA ASP A 39 7.50 -11.02 -3.61
C ASP A 39 6.59 -11.71 -2.59
N ALA A 40 6.91 -12.97 -2.24
CA ALA A 40 6.15 -13.74 -1.28
C ALA A 40 6.27 -13.17 0.14
N LEU A 41 7.48 -12.81 0.59
CA LEU A 41 7.69 -12.15 1.88
C LEU A 41 6.93 -10.84 1.97
N LEU A 42 7.01 -9.98 0.95
CA LEU A 42 6.31 -8.71 0.91
C LEU A 42 4.79 -8.92 0.93
N GLY A 43 4.27 -9.79 0.06
CA GLY A 43 2.84 -10.05 -0.03
C GLY A 43 2.25 -10.59 1.27
N ILE A 44 2.93 -11.55 1.91
CA ILE A 44 2.51 -12.10 3.21
C ILE A 44 2.59 -11.02 4.30
N SER A 45 3.68 -10.25 4.33
CA SER A 45 3.87 -9.21 5.35
C SER A 45 2.84 -8.10 5.24
N VAL A 46 2.51 -7.66 4.02
CA VAL A 46 1.44 -6.68 3.77
C VAL A 46 0.10 -7.23 4.22
N PHE A 47 -0.21 -8.49 3.89
CA PHE A 47 -1.45 -9.14 4.33
C PHE A 47 -1.57 -9.18 5.86
N LEU A 48 -0.50 -9.55 6.55
CA LEU A 48 -0.44 -9.60 8.02
C LEU A 48 -0.59 -8.20 8.64
N ILE A 49 0.23 -7.24 8.20
CA ILE A 49 0.26 -5.87 8.75
C ILE A 49 -1.08 -5.19 8.51
N TYR A 50 -1.59 -5.22 7.27
CA TYR A 50 -2.87 -4.61 6.93
C TYR A 50 -4.04 -5.29 7.66
N GLY A 51 -3.99 -6.63 7.78
CA GLY A 51 -4.96 -7.39 8.55
C GLY A 51 -5.01 -6.95 10.02
N ILE A 52 -3.85 -6.76 10.66
CA ILE A 52 -3.75 -6.30 12.05
C ILE A 52 -4.16 -4.83 12.19
N ASP A 53 -3.68 -3.94 11.32
CA ASP A 53 -4.03 -2.52 11.32
C ASP A 53 -5.55 -2.33 11.27
N ARG A 54 -6.22 -3.13 10.43
CA ARG A 54 -7.68 -3.13 10.32
C ARG A 54 -8.38 -3.66 11.57
N GLN A 55 -7.81 -4.64 12.29
CA GLN A 55 -8.36 -5.06 13.59
C GLN A 55 -8.24 -3.96 14.64
N ILE A 56 -7.11 -3.25 14.67
CA ILE A 56 -6.89 -2.12 15.59
C ILE A 56 -7.91 -1.01 15.31
N ASP A 57 -8.09 -0.65 14.04
CA ASP A 57 -9.09 0.36 13.63
C ASP A 57 -10.52 -0.03 14.02
N ASN A 58 -10.88 -1.31 13.88
CA ASN A 58 -12.19 -1.81 14.28
C ASN A 58 -12.45 -1.69 15.79
N ILE A 59 -11.42 -1.90 16.62
CA ILE A 59 -11.52 -1.79 18.07
C ILE A 59 -11.60 -0.32 18.49
N SER A 60 -10.79 0.54 17.88
CA SER A 60 -10.67 1.95 18.27
C SER A 60 -11.84 2.84 17.82
N LEU A 61 -12.48 2.56 16.68
CA LEU A 61 -13.50 3.44 16.10
C LEU A 61 -14.95 2.97 16.32
N GLY A 62 -15.15 1.80 16.93
CA GLY A 62 -16.48 1.21 17.14
C GLY A 62 -17.04 0.60 15.84
N ALA A 63 -17.35 -0.69 15.88
CA ALA A 63 -17.76 -1.45 14.71
C ALA A 63 -19.14 -1.00 14.16
N SER A 64 -19.20 -0.52 12.91
CA SER A 64 -20.48 -0.19 12.23
C SER A 64 -20.73 -0.80 10.85
N ASP A 65 -19.73 -1.41 10.18
CA ASP A 65 -19.88 -1.92 8.79
C ASP A 65 -20.06 -3.45 8.64
N GLU A 66 -20.67 -3.86 7.51
CA GLU A 66 -20.89 -5.26 7.08
C GLU A 66 -19.61 -6.12 7.07
N LEU A 67 -18.45 -5.48 6.93
CA LEU A 67 -17.14 -6.11 7.00
C LEU A 67 -16.81 -6.58 8.42
N HIS A 68 -17.18 -5.84 9.46
CA HIS A 68 -16.92 -6.26 10.84
C HIS A 68 -17.72 -7.50 11.20
N VAL A 69 -18.94 -7.62 10.67
CA VAL A 69 -19.76 -8.82 10.82
C VAL A 69 -19.05 -10.02 10.19
N PHE A 70 -18.44 -9.86 9.02
CA PHE A 70 -17.66 -10.91 8.37
C PHE A 70 -16.42 -11.32 9.17
N HIS A 71 -15.64 -10.36 9.68
CA HIS A 71 -14.44 -10.64 10.49
C HIS A 71 -14.79 -11.28 11.84
N ALA A 72 -15.83 -10.80 12.52
CA ALA A 72 -16.29 -11.39 13.79
C ALA A 72 -16.76 -12.84 13.59
N GLN A 73 -17.50 -13.12 12.50
CA GLN A 73 -17.98 -14.47 12.19
C GLN A 73 -16.85 -15.44 11.81
N ASN A 74 -15.76 -14.96 11.21
CA ASN A 74 -14.67 -15.81 10.69
C ASN A 74 -13.35 -15.65 11.48
N GLN A 75 -13.36 -15.02 12.65
CA GLN A 75 -12.15 -14.64 13.38
C GLN A 75 -11.19 -15.81 13.62
N ARG A 76 -11.70 -16.98 14.01
CA ARG A 76 -10.85 -18.18 14.23
C ARG A 76 -10.18 -18.65 12.94
N LYS A 77 -10.90 -18.67 11.81
CA LYS A 77 -10.35 -19.09 10.52
C LYS A 77 -9.30 -18.08 10.03
N LEU A 78 -9.59 -16.78 10.15
CA LEU A 78 -8.66 -15.72 9.80
C LEU A 78 -7.38 -15.81 10.65
N LEU A 79 -7.50 -16.05 11.96
CA LEU A 79 -6.35 -16.23 12.83
C LEU A 79 -5.51 -17.45 12.44
N SER A 80 -6.15 -18.59 12.10
CA SER A 80 -5.43 -19.77 11.61
C SER A 80 -4.68 -19.50 10.31
N ILE A 81 -5.28 -18.74 9.37
CA ILE A 81 -4.62 -18.34 8.12
C ILE A 81 -3.44 -17.42 8.42
N LEU A 82 -3.60 -16.41 9.28
CA LEU A 82 -2.52 -15.50 9.65
C LEU A 82 -1.36 -16.25 10.31
N LEU A 83 -1.64 -17.22 11.19
CA LEU A 83 -0.61 -18.07 11.81
C LEU A 83 0.11 -18.93 10.77
N ALA A 84 -0.63 -19.59 9.87
CA ALA A 84 -0.03 -20.40 8.81
C ALA A 84 0.87 -19.55 7.90
N LEU A 85 0.40 -18.36 7.50
CA LEU A 85 1.18 -17.41 6.70
C LEU A 85 2.41 -16.90 7.47
N GLY A 86 2.30 -16.66 8.78
CA GLY A 86 3.43 -16.33 9.64
C GLY A 86 4.52 -17.41 9.63
N CYS A 87 4.14 -18.69 9.70
CA CYS A 87 5.08 -19.80 9.59
C CYS A 87 5.77 -19.85 8.22
N VAL A 88 5.03 -19.61 7.14
CA VAL A 88 5.60 -19.51 5.78
C VAL A 88 6.59 -18.34 5.69
N ASN A 89 6.25 -17.19 6.28
CA ASN A 89 7.12 -16.02 6.32
C ASN A 89 8.45 -16.37 7.03
N ILE A 90 8.39 -17.03 8.20
CA ILE A 90 9.58 -17.49 8.93
C ILE A 90 10.43 -18.43 8.09
N TYR A 91 9.81 -19.38 7.38
CA TYR A 91 10.53 -20.28 6.48
C TYR A 91 11.24 -19.51 5.35
N LEU A 92 10.56 -18.56 4.71
CA LEU A 92 11.11 -17.73 3.64
C LEU A 92 12.24 -16.82 4.12
N LEU A 93 12.21 -16.36 5.37
CA LEU A 93 13.28 -15.56 5.95
C LEU A 93 14.64 -16.27 5.94
N TYR A 94 14.67 -17.61 6.03
CA TYR A 94 15.91 -18.38 5.91
C TYR A 94 16.50 -18.38 4.49
N ARG A 95 15.72 -17.99 3.48
CA ARG A 95 16.12 -17.98 2.07
C ARG A 95 16.59 -16.63 1.55
N VAL A 96 16.50 -15.58 2.37
CA VAL A 96 16.92 -14.23 2.01
C VAL A 96 18.17 -13.82 2.75
N GLU A 97 18.85 -12.82 2.19
CA GLU A 97 20.07 -12.27 2.78
C GLU A 97 19.83 -11.60 4.14
N MET A 98 20.84 -11.66 5.02
CA MET A 98 20.74 -11.12 6.37
C MET A 98 20.46 -9.61 6.40
N ALA A 99 20.85 -8.87 5.35
CA ALA A 99 20.54 -7.45 5.21
C ALA A 99 19.03 -7.19 5.13
N MET A 100 18.32 -8.01 4.34
CA MET A 100 16.86 -7.98 4.22
C MET A 100 16.18 -8.26 5.56
N ILE A 101 16.66 -9.25 6.31
CA ILE A 101 16.13 -9.57 7.64
C ILE A 101 16.30 -8.39 8.60
N ARG A 102 17.49 -7.76 8.64
CA ARG A 102 17.76 -6.62 9.53
C ARG A 102 16.86 -5.43 9.23
N LEU A 103 16.72 -5.05 7.96
CA LEU A 103 15.87 -3.93 7.59
C LEU A 103 14.38 -4.25 7.77
N GLY A 104 13.97 -5.50 7.51
CA GLY A 104 12.63 -5.97 7.82
C GLY A 104 12.29 -5.87 9.32
N LEU A 105 13.23 -6.24 10.19
CA LEU A 105 13.08 -6.06 11.64
C LEU A 105 12.96 -4.58 12.04
N VAL A 106 13.77 -3.70 11.45
CA VAL A 106 13.65 -2.24 11.67
C VAL A 106 12.26 -1.76 11.25
N LEU A 107 11.76 -2.19 10.09
CA LEU A 107 10.43 -1.81 9.62
C LEU A 107 9.32 -2.33 10.53
N ILE A 108 9.42 -3.56 11.05
CA ILE A 108 8.49 -4.11 12.03
C ILE A 108 8.50 -3.28 13.34
N LEU A 109 9.66 -2.85 13.81
CA LEU A 109 9.76 -1.98 14.99
C LEU A 109 9.09 -0.62 14.75
N ILE A 110 9.28 -0.04 13.55
CA ILE A 110 8.60 1.21 13.15
C ILE A 110 7.08 1.01 13.12
N VAL A 111 6.59 -0.08 12.55
CA VAL A 111 5.16 -0.43 12.52
C VAL A 111 4.61 -0.60 13.94
N GLY A 112 5.34 -1.30 14.82
CA GLY A 112 4.95 -1.46 16.23
C GLY A 112 4.88 -0.12 16.97
N GLY A 113 5.84 0.78 16.74
CA GLY A 113 5.82 2.14 17.28
C GLY A 113 4.65 2.96 16.74
N TYR A 114 4.35 2.84 15.44
CA TYR A 114 3.17 3.46 14.81
C TYR A 114 1.87 2.95 15.45
N TRP A 115 1.70 1.64 15.64
CA TRP A 115 0.51 1.09 16.29
C TRP A 115 0.37 1.57 17.72
N ALA A 116 1.46 1.60 18.50
CA ALA A 116 1.43 2.13 19.86
C ALA A 116 1.03 3.62 19.90
N ALA A 117 1.57 4.44 18.99
CA ALA A 117 1.18 5.84 18.85
C ALA A 117 -0.31 5.99 18.47
N TRP A 118 -0.80 5.14 17.57
CA TRP A 118 -2.20 5.13 17.16
C TRP A 118 -3.14 4.76 18.31
N THR A 119 -2.87 3.67 19.02
CA THR A 119 -3.71 3.21 20.14
C THR A 119 -3.73 4.20 21.31
N ASN A 120 -2.65 4.97 21.48
CA ASN A 120 -2.58 6.04 22.49
C ASN A 120 -3.25 7.36 22.04
N GLY A 121 -3.86 7.40 20.86
CA GLY A 121 -4.55 8.58 20.34
C GLY A 121 -3.62 9.70 19.85
N PHE A 122 -2.32 9.46 19.67
CA PHE A 122 -1.37 10.51 19.26
C PHE A 122 -1.75 11.14 17.91
N PHE A 123 -2.22 10.34 16.96
CA PHE A 123 -2.56 10.81 15.61
C PHE A 123 -3.92 11.51 15.51
N THR A 124 -4.71 11.60 16.58
CA THR A 124 -6.01 12.32 16.54
C THR A 124 -5.82 13.84 16.57
N TRP A 125 -4.62 14.34 16.85
CA TRP A 125 -4.37 15.77 17.00
C TRP A 125 -4.34 16.54 15.68
N ILE A 126 -3.85 15.90 14.60
CA ILE A 126 -3.68 16.53 13.29
C ILE A 126 -4.30 15.62 12.23
N TRP A 127 -5.26 16.14 11.46
CA TRP A 127 -5.86 15.39 10.35
C TRP A 127 -4.82 15.04 9.29
N GLY A 128 -4.79 13.78 8.83
CA GLY A 128 -3.89 13.31 7.78
C GLY A 128 -2.54 12.78 8.28
N ILE A 129 -2.19 12.95 9.57
CA ILE A 129 -0.87 12.56 10.06
C ILE A 129 -0.69 11.03 10.06
N LYS A 130 -1.74 10.28 10.41
CA LYS A 130 -1.75 8.82 10.35
C LYS A 130 -1.42 8.38 8.93
N GLU A 131 -2.10 8.96 7.95
CA GLU A 131 -1.97 8.66 6.53
C GLU A 131 -0.57 8.96 5.99
N ILE A 132 0.09 10.01 6.47
CA ILE A 132 1.51 10.31 6.16
C ILE A 132 2.42 9.19 6.66
N PHE A 133 2.27 8.76 7.92
CA PHE A 133 3.09 7.67 8.45
C PHE A 133 2.81 6.34 7.75
N THR A 134 1.53 6.01 7.52
CA THR A 134 1.14 4.78 6.83
C THR A 134 1.70 4.75 5.40
N SER A 135 1.61 5.86 4.66
CA SER A 135 2.17 5.94 3.29
C SER A 135 3.69 5.90 3.24
N LEU A 136 4.40 6.44 4.25
CA LEU A 136 5.85 6.29 4.39
C LEU A 136 6.25 4.83 4.65
N ILE A 137 5.61 4.18 5.63
CA ILE A 137 5.85 2.77 5.96
C ILE A 137 5.58 1.89 4.74
N TYR A 138 4.46 2.13 4.06
CA TYR A 138 4.08 1.43 2.84
C TYR A 138 5.15 1.55 1.75
N SER A 139 5.54 2.78 1.41
CA SER A 139 6.50 3.04 0.33
C SER A 139 7.89 2.48 0.67
N ALA A 140 8.29 2.59 1.93
CA ALA A 140 9.53 1.97 2.42
C ALA A 140 9.49 0.45 2.26
N GLY A 141 8.38 -0.20 2.62
CA GLY A 141 8.21 -1.65 2.46
C GLY A 141 8.29 -2.11 1.00
N VAL A 142 7.59 -1.41 0.09
CA VAL A 142 7.59 -1.74 -1.35
C VAL A 142 8.98 -1.62 -1.98
N LEU A 143 9.73 -0.57 -1.62
CA LEU A 143 11.02 -0.26 -2.23
C LEU A 143 12.21 -0.89 -1.49
N LEU A 144 11.97 -1.56 -0.37
CA LEU A 144 13.02 -2.11 0.47
C LEU A 144 13.94 -3.09 -0.28
N PRO A 145 13.42 -4.10 -1.03
CA PRO A 145 14.32 -5.04 -1.71
C PRO A 145 15.05 -4.38 -2.89
N THR A 146 14.42 -3.42 -3.57
CA THR A 146 15.03 -2.63 -4.65
C THR A 146 16.21 -1.82 -4.11
N TYR A 147 16.04 -1.15 -2.96
CA TYR A 147 17.09 -0.40 -2.28
C TYR A 147 18.26 -1.29 -1.88
N LEU A 148 18.00 -2.47 -1.32
CA LEU A 148 19.05 -3.42 -0.93
C LEU A 148 19.88 -3.92 -2.10
N ALA A 149 19.24 -4.15 -3.23
CA ALA A 149 19.91 -4.52 -4.49
C ALA A 149 20.65 -3.34 -5.15
N GLY A 150 20.72 -2.17 -4.51
CA GLY A 150 21.40 -0.97 -5.01
C GLY A 150 20.57 -0.11 -5.96
N GLY A 151 19.31 -0.47 -6.18
CA GLY A 151 18.37 0.27 -7.01
C GLY A 151 17.50 1.17 -6.15
N PHE A 152 17.89 2.42 -5.94
CA PHE A 152 16.98 3.39 -5.35
C PHE A 152 17.13 4.74 -6.00
N HIS A 153 15.99 5.36 -6.28
CA HIS A 153 15.96 6.68 -6.86
C HIS A 153 14.81 7.47 -6.24
N PHE A 154 15.18 8.57 -5.59
CA PHE A 154 14.27 9.37 -4.77
C PHE A 154 12.99 9.79 -5.50
N VAL A 155 13.08 10.09 -6.80
CA VAL A 155 11.94 10.52 -7.63
C VAL A 155 10.84 9.45 -7.68
N TRP A 156 11.20 8.18 -7.90
CA TRP A 156 10.26 7.07 -7.91
C TRP A 156 9.69 6.80 -6.51
N GLY A 157 10.54 6.87 -5.49
CA GLY A 157 10.11 6.71 -4.10
C GLY A 157 9.10 7.77 -3.66
N MET A 158 9.34 9.03 -4.03
CA MET A 158 8.43 10.13 -3.78
C MET A 158 7.12 9.97 -4.55
N ALA A 159 7.16 9.50 -5.82
CA ALA A 159 5.96 9.23 -6.59
C ALA A 159 5.07 8.17 -5.93
N LEU A 160 5.66 7.05 -5.49
CA LEU A 160 4.93 6.00 -4.77
C LEU A 160 4.33 6.53 -3.46
N PHE A 161 5.12 7.27 -2.67
CA PHE A 161 4.67 7.90 -1.43
C PHE A 161 3.48 8.82 -1.65
N LEU A 162 3.56 9.74 -2.62
CA LEU A 162 2.50 10.70 -2.91
C LEU A 162 1.22 10.02 -3.39
N LEU A 163 1.33 8.94 -4.17
CA LEU A 163 0.18 8.16 -4.62
C LEU A 163 -0.48 7.39 -3.46
N ALA A 164 0.32 6.73 -2.62
CA ALA A 164 -0.20 6.05 -1.43
C ALA A 164 -0.86 7.04 -0.46
N LEU A 165 -0.24 8.20 -0.24
CA LEU A 165 -0.79 9.27 0.58
C LEU A 165 -2.11 9.81 -0.01
N LEU A 166 -2.16 10.02 -1.33
CA LEU A 166 -3.36 10.47 -2.02
C LEU A 166 -4.51 9.48 -1.83
N ASN A 167 -4.25 8.18 -2.00
CA ASN A 167 -5.24 7.15 -1.77
C ASN A 167 -5.79 7.19 -0.34
N LEU A 168 -4.91 7.17 0.66
CA LEU A 168 -5.30 7.17 2.07
C LEU A 168 -6.07 8.44 2.44
N CYS A 169 -5.54 9.63 2.12
CA CYS A 169 -6.21 10.89 2.44
C CYS A 169 -7.54 11.07 1.71
N LEU A 170 -7.67 10.58 0.48
CA LEU A 170 -8.93 10.62 -0.27
C LEU A 170 -10.01 9.85 0.49
N PHE A 171 -9.70 8.64 0.96
CA PHE A 171 -10.68 7.81 1.64
C PHE A 171 -10.94 8.21 3.09
N THR A 172 -9.94 8.72 3.81
CA THR A 172 -10.16 9.36 5.11
C THR A 172 -11.12 10.55 4.96
N TRP A 173 -10.94 11.38 3.92
CA TRP A 173 -11.83 12.51 3.64
C TRP A 173 -13.26 12.07 3.29
N ILE A 174 -13.43 11.02 2.48
CA ILE A 174 -14.76 10.49 2.15
C ILE A 174 -15.46 9.90 3.39
N ASP A 175 -14.71 9.29 4.32
CA ASP A 175 -15.28 8.60 5.47
C ASP A 175 -15.64 9.51 6.64
N VAL A 176 -14.68 10.35 7.06
CA VAL A 176 -14.76 11.13 8.31
C VAL A 176 -14.84 12.64 8.01
N GLY A 177 -14.68 13.04 6.75
CA GLY A 177 -14.48 14.43 6.37
C GLY A 177 -13.02 14.87 6.59
N GLY A 178 -12.77 16.17 6.49
CA GLY A 178 -11.42 16.70 6.67
C GLY A 178 -11.09 17.89 5.79
N ASN A 179 -9.79 18.13 5.62
CA ASN A 179 -9.30 19.31 4.93
C ASN A 179 -9.30 19.13 3.40
N ARG A 180 -10.40 19.57 2.77
CA ARG A 180 -10.54 19.53 1.30
C ARG A 180 -9.41 20.26 0.56
N ARG A 181 -8.88 21.35 1.11
CA ARG A 181 -7.78 22.12 0.48
C ARG A 181 -6.49 21.31 0.47
N PHE A 182 -6.19 20.61 1.56
CA PHE A 182 -5.03 19.72 1.62
C PHE A 182 -5.12 18.63 0.54
N LEU A 183 -6.29 17.99 0.42
CA LEU A 183 -6.48 16.94 -0.58
C LEU A 183 -6.35 17.47 -2.01
N GLN A 184 -6.88 18.66 -2.30
CA GLN A 184 -6.67 19.31 -3.60
C GLN A 184 -5.20 19.59 -3.86
N LEU A 185 -4.49 20.19 -2.89
CA LEU A 185 -3.05 20.44 -3.01
C LEU A 185 -2.28 19.15 -3.25
N LEU A 186 -2.64 18.05 -2.58
CA LEU A 186 -2.02 16.75 -2.77
C LEU A 186 -2.26 16.19 -4.18
N ILE A 187 -3.47 16.31 -4.72
CA ILE A 187 -3.79 15.92 -6.11
C ILE A 187 -2.91 16.71 -7.09
N TRP A 188 -2.83 18.04 -6.92
CA TRP A 188 -2.02 18.89 -7.78
C TRP A 188 -0.51 18.61 -7.65
N ALA A 189 -0.02 18.45 -6.41
CA ALA A 189 1.38 18.18 -6.14
C ALA A 189 1.81 16.81 -6.69
N SER A 190 1.02 15.77 -6.47
CA SER A 190 1.28 14.43 -7.03
C SER A 190 1.23 14.42 -8.55
N GLY A 191 0.24 15.09 -9.15
CA GLY A 191 0.15 15.22 -10.61
C GLY A 191 1.33 15.98 -11.21
N ALA A 192 1.71 17.12 -10.61
CA ALA A 192 2.86 17.90 -11.04
C ALA A 192 4.18 17.11 -10.90
N TRP A 193 4.34 16.35 -9.81
CA TRP A 193 5.50 15.48 -9.61
C TRP A 193 5.61 14.41 -10.69
N LEU A 194 4.50 13.72 -11.00
CA LEU A 194 4.47 12.71 -12.06
C LEU A 194 4.74 13.31 -13.43
N MET A 195 4.19 14.49 -13.74
CA MET A 195 4.48 15.19 -14.99
C MET A 195 5.95 15.58 -15.10
N LEU A 196 6.54 16.10 -14.02
CA LEU A 196 7.96 16.43 -13.98
C LEU A 196 8.83 15.18 -14.19
N MET A 197 8.47 14.06 -13.58
CA MET A 197 9.12 12.77 -13.81
C MET A 197 9.04 12.34 -15.28
N CYS A 198 7.86 12.43 -15.92
CA CYS A 198 7.73 12.15 -17.36
C CYS A 198 8.65 13.03 -18.22
N LEU A 199 8.70 14.34 -17.92
CA LEU A 199 9.50 15.31 -18.67
C LEU A 199 11.01 15.17 -18.44
N SER A 200 11.41 14.59 -17.30
CA SER A 200 12.82 14.40 -16.94
C SER A 200 13.44 13.16 -17.61
N GLY A 201 12.70 12.47 -18.49
CA GLY A 201 13.21 11.33 -19.27
C GLY A 201 13.21 10.00 -18.51
N PHE A 202 12.43 9.89 -17.43
CA PHE A 202 12.18 8.59 -16.79
C PHE A 202 11.40 7.66 -17.72
N GLN A 203 11.47 6.35 -17.43
CA GLN A 203 10.81 5.30 -18.22
C GLN A 203 9.31 5.60 -18.43
N LEU A 204 8.91 5.74 -19.70
CA LEU A 204 7.60 6.23 -20.10
C LEU A 204 6.47 5.25 -19.72
N ASP A 205 6.71 3.96 -19.86
CA ASP A 205 5.79 2.89 -19.48
C ASP A 205 5.41 2.94 -17.99
N VAL A 206 6.40 3.04 -17.10
CA VAL A 206 6.16 3.17 -15.67
C VAL A 206 5.49 4.52 -15.35
N CYS A 207 5.90 5.60 -16.01
CA CYS A 207 5.26 6.91 -15.88
C CYS A 207 3.76 6.87 -16.23
N VAL A 208 3.41 6.24 -17.35
CA VAL A 208 2.02 6.09 -17.82
C VAL A 208 1.18 5.32 -16.81
N ILE A 209 1.74 4.25 -16.21
CA ILE A 209 1.05 3.48 -15.19
C ILE A 209 0.81 4.30 -13.93
N LEU A 210 1.82 5.02 -13.43
CA LEU A 210 1.65 5.88 -12.26
C LEU A 210 0.67 7.04 -12.51
N LEU A 211 0.65 7.59 -13.73
CA LEU A 211 -0.36 8.58 -14.15
C LEU A 211 -1.76 7.97 -14.23
N LEU A 212 -1.90 6.71 -14.64
CA LEU A 212 -3.17 5.99 -14.62
C LEU A 212 -3.67 5.81 -13.18
N VAL A 213 -2.78 5.41 -12.25
CA VAL A 213 -3.12 5.33 -10.82
C VAL A 213 -3.60 6.69 -10.32
N TRP A 214 -2.82 7.74 -10.55
CA TRP A 214 -3.19 9.11 -10.17
C TRP A 214 -4.53 9.54 -10.77
N GLY A 215 -4.74 9.28 -12.06
CA GLY A 215 -5.93 9.68 -12.82
C GLY A 215 -7.21 9.06 -12.27
N ILE A 216 -7.16 7.79 -11.85
CA ILE A 216 -8.29 7.13 -11.18
C ILE A 216 -8.62 7.84 -9.87
N HIS A 217 -7.63 8.15 -9.03
CA HIS A 217 -7.84 8.82 -7.74
C HIS A 217 -8.37 10.25 -7.91
N ALA A 218 -7.78 11.03 -8.82
CA ALA A 218 -8.27 12.36 -9.17
C ALA A 218 -9.69 12.31 -9.73
N GLY A 219 -9.99 11.32 -10.58
CA GLY A 219 -11.33 11.09 -11.13
C GLY A 219 -12.37 10.78 -10.05
N ILE A 220 -12.04 9.93 -9.07
CA ILE A 220 -12.91 9.67 -7.92
C ILE A 220 -13.19 10.97 -7.15
N TYR A 221 -12.15 11.77 -6.88
CA TYR A 221 -12.30 13.04 -6.17
C TYR A 221 -13.26 14.01 -6.89
N TYR A 222 -13.10 14.21 -8.20
CA TYR A 222 -13.86 15.21 -8.94
C TYR A 222 -15.26 14.74 -9.37
N PHE A 223 -15.43 13.47 -9.70
CA PHE A 223 -16.67 12.98 -10.33
C PHE A 223 -17.52 12.09 -9.44
N SER A 224 -16.93 11.30 -8.53
CA SER A 224 -17.68 10.33 -7.72
C SER A 224 -17.05 10.08 -6.34
N PRO A 225 -17.02 11.08 -5.44
CA PRO A 225 -16.45 10.94 -4.10
C PRO A 225 -17.39 10.13 -3.19
N ARG A 226 -17.41 8.81 -3.38
CA ARG A 226 -18.30 7.88 -2.67
C ARG A 226 -17.50 6.68 -2.15
N LYS A 227 -17.83 6.19 -0.95
CA LYS A 227 -17.14 5.06 -0.29
C LYS A 227 -17.02 3.81 -1.17
N HIS A 228 -18.06 3.49 -1.95
CA HIS A 228 -18.07 2.32 -2.83
C HIS A 228 -17.01 2.36 -3.95
N MET A 229 -16.32 3.49 -4.17
CA MET A 229 -15.21 3.61 -5.12
C MET A 229 -13.88 3.10 -4.55
N ARG A 230 -13.78 2.79 -3.25
CA ARG A 230 -12.54 2.30 -2.62
C ARG A 230 -11.91 1.10 -3.32
N PRO A 231 -12.66 0.03 -3.65
CA PRO A 231 -12.07 -1.11 -4.34
C PRO A 231 -11.43 -0.69 -5.68
N TRP A 232 -12.04 0.23 -6.43
CA TRP A 232 -11.48 0.69 -7.71
C TRP A 232 -10.16 1.45 -7.54
N ALA A 233 -10.05 2.26 -6.50
CA ALA A 233 -8.81 2.96 -6.17
C ALA A 233 -7.69 2.00 -5.74
N GLU A 234 -8.02 0.99 -4.91
CA GLU A 234 -7.07 -0.05 -4.51
C GLU A 234 -6.63 -0.90 -5.71
N TRP A 235 -7.56 -1.27 -6.60
CA TRP A 235 -7.26 -1.96 -7.86
C TRP A 235 -6.40 -1.13 -8.82
N ALA A 236 -6.43 0.19 -8.74
CA ALA A 236 -5.55 1.04 -9.54
C ALA A 236 -4.08 0.70 -9.27
N PHE A 237 -3.72 0.40 -8.02
CA PHE A 237 -2.35 -0.01 -7.67
C PHE A 237 -1.94 -1.38 -8.23
N ALA A 238 -2.88 -2.18 -8.75
CA ALA A 238 -2.57 -3.40 -9.49
C ALA A 238 -2.34 -3.15 -11.00
N SER A 239 -2.46 -1.91 -11.49
CA SER A 239 -2.11 -1.55 -12.87
C SER A 239 -0.66 -1.88 -13.30
N PRO A 240 0.35 -1.97 -12.40
CA PRO A 240 1.67 -2.49 -12.77
C PRO A 240 1.67 -3.92 -13.32
N LEU A 241 0.59 -4.69 -13.14
CA LEU A 241 0.44 -5.98 -13.85
C LEU A 241 0.49 -5.81 -15.37
N ILE A 242 0.04 -4.67 -15.91
CA ILE A 242 0.15 -4.36 -17.33
C ILE A 242 1.62 -4.28 -17.73
N TYR A 243 2.45 -3.59 -16.96
CA TYR A 243 3.90 -3.52 -17.17
C TYR A 243 4.53 -4.91 -17.17
N ILE A 244 4.20 -5.70 -16.16
CA ILE A 244 4.77 -7.05 -15.99
C ILE A 244 4.42 -7.91 -17.20
N LEU A 245 3.16 -7.95 -17.61
CA LEU A 245 2.71 -8.73 -18.77
C LEU A 245 3.35 -8.29 -20.09
N CYS A 246 3.68 -7.00 -20.23
CA CYS A 246 4.34 -6.48 -21.43
C CYS A 246 5.85 -6.71 -21.46
N ASN A 247 6.48 -7.06 -20.33
CA ASN A 247 7.93 -7.22 -20.19
C ASN A 247 8.37 -8.65 -19.78
N LEU A 248 7.44 -9.60 -19.74
CA LEU A 248 7.71 -11.03 -19.53
C LEU A 248 8.25 -11.73 -20.78
#